data_AF-A0A171DFJ7-F1
#
_entry.id   AF-A0A171DFJ7-F1
#
_cell.length_a   1.000
_cell.length_b   1.000
_cell.length_c   1.000
_cell.angle_alpha   90.00
_cell.angle_beta   90.00
_cell.angle_gamma   90.00
#
_symmetry.space_group_name_H-M   'P 1'
#
loop_
_entity.id
_entity.type
_entity.pdbx_description
1 polymer ?
#
loop_
_entity_poly.entity_id
_entity_poly.type
_entity_poly.pdbx_seq_one_letter_code
_entity_poly.pdbx_strand_id
1 'polypeptide(L)'
;MLALCLNLCKGLCCMALIFGFDIGTTSIGFAVIDHDPEQSTGKIHRLGVRIFPEARDPKALVPLNQDRRAARMRRRQLRRRRQRRHGLGELLHQYGFLPKRDNSRESEWNRVMKADPYQLRKWAFNLQRAESDGLHSQGFAAMEAERATLPEWALEGEHLSPHAVGRAIYHLAQRRHFKGRDIDEISEDAETDTQNKSDDQDAEEQEARSAGEKTGQTLKQENKTLGAWLAERDPDERKRGIHALRQNVEEEFDQVWAPCLPNDQIRADVHRAIFDQRPVFWRLKTLGACPFLPGKDLCSRGSWLSQQRRMLEKLNNLKLVSPEDRDLDAEERQAVLAKLQTQASMTWTGVRKALAPLYRTRNRRGDEKLLKFNLEQGGDKKLLGNPIEAKLANIFGNGWPDHPHRQAIRDALHERLWTADYGVWGEQRVVIRPAQERKECREEAARYFVDTFGVSHEQAEKVKALKLPTGWEPYSSEALRKILPLLEAGVRFGEIINGPELESWRAATFPNHQGESC
;
A
#
# COMPACT_ATOMS: atom_id res chain seq x y z
N MET A 1 -25.94 15.97 -21.52
CA MET A 1 -26.38 16.73 -22.70
C MET A 1 -25.61 18.04 -22.68
N LEU A 2 -24.41 18.08 -23.27
CA LEU A 2 -23.59 19.29 -23.40
C LEU A 2 -23.74 19.77 -24.84
N ALA A 3 -24.35 20.94 -25.04
CA ALA A 3 -24.53 21.54 -26.35
C ALA A 3 -23.43 22.59 -26.56
N LEU A 4 -22.44 22.29 -27.40
CA LEU A 4 -21.48 23.28 -27.87
C LEU A 4 -22.17 24.08 -29.00
N CYS A 5 -22.57 25.31 -28.70
CA CYS A 5 -23.21 26.23 -29.66
C CYS A 5 -22.15 27.18 -30.25
N LEU A 6 -21.67 26.90 -31.45
CA LEU A 6 -20.82 27.82 -32.22
C LEU A 6 -21.72 28.89 -32.87
N ASN A 7 -21.89 30.03 -32.19
CA ASN A 7 -22.69 31.15 -32.69
C ASN A 7 -21.88 32.05 -33.64
N LEU A 8 -22.09 31.88 -34.94
CA LEU A 8 -21.69 32.81 -35.99
C LEU A 8 -22.91 33.10 -36.87
N CYS A 9 -23.65 34.18 -36.56
CA CYS A 9 -24.38 35.08 -37.47
C CYS A 9 -25.58 35.74 -36.78
N LYS A 10 -25.53 37.06 -36.61
CA LYS A 10 -26.70 37.89 -36.29
C LYS A 10 -27.48 38.14 -37.58
N GLY A 11 -28.73 37.69 -37.67
CA GLY A 11 -29.70 38.21 -38.63
C GLY A 11 -30.46 37.21 -39.52
N LEU A 12 -30.13 35.92 -39.50
CA LEU A 12 -30.95 34.86 -40.14
C LEU A 12 -31.26 33.80 -39.08
N CYS A 13 -32.49 33.29 -39.07
CA CYS A 13 -32.95 32.12 -38.30
C CYS A 13 -31.86 31.03 -38.33
N CYS A 14 -31.10 30.91 -37.23
CA CYS A 14 -29.90 30.09 -37.20
C CYS A 14 -30.30 28.69 -36.76
N MET A 15 -30.57 27.81 -37.72
CA MET A 15 -30.74 26.38 -37.43
C MET A 15 -29.45 25.86 -36.77
N ALA A 16 -29.59 25.27 -35.58
CA ALA A 16 -28.49 24.66 -34.85
C ALA A 16 -28.39 23.18 -35.22
N LEU A 17 -27.22 22.72 -35.65
CA LEU A 17 -26.94 21.31 -35.88
C LEU A 17 -26.54 20.64 -34.56
N ILE A 18 -27.41 19.81 -34.01
CA ILE A 18 -27.24 19.13 -32.71
C ILE A 18 -26.82 17.68 -32.92
N PHE A 19 -25.81 17.24 -32.17
CA PHE A 19 -25.38 15.84 -32.07
C PHE A 19 -25.80 15.26 -30.72
N GLY A 20 -26.78 14.36 -30.74
CA GLY A 20 -27.18 13.57 -29.58
C GLY A 20 -26.42 12.26 -29.55
N PHE A 21 -25.85 11.90 -28.40
CA PHE A 21 -25.21 10.60 -28.18
C PHE A 21 -25.81 9.92 -26.94
N ASP A 22 -26.28 8.69 -27.11
CA ASP A 22 -26.68 7.78 -26.04
C ASP A 22 -25.62 6.69 -25.90
N ILE A 23 -24.74 6.82 -24.90
CA ILE A 23 -23.55 5.98 -24.73
C ILE A 23 -23.86 4.88 -23.72
N GLY A 24 -24.17 3.69 -24.23
CA GLY A 24 -24.32 2.46 -23.45
C GLY A 24 -23.01 1.67 -23.31
N THR A 25 -23.06 0.59 -22.54
CA THR A 25 -21.90 -0.29 -22.31
C THR A 25 -21.45 -1.09 -23.55
N THR A 26 -22.37 -1.31 -24.50
CA THR A 26 -22.15 -2.09 -25.74
C THR A 26 -22.72 -1.43 -26.99
N SER A 27 -23.23 -0.20 -26.87
CA SER A 27 -23.75 0.53 -28.02
C SER A 27 -23.62 2.04 -27.82
N ILE A 28 -23.53 2.76 -28.94
CA ILE A 28 -23.63 4.22 -28.99
C ILE A 28 -24.77 4.55 -29.94
N GLY A 29 -25.92 4.94 -29.40
CA GLY A 29 -26.97 5.60 -30.17
C GLY A 29 -26.51 7.00 -30.54
N PHE A 30 -26.76 7.43 -31.77
CA PHE A 30 -26.50 8.80 -32.18
C PHE A 30 -27.62 9.36 -33.05
N ALA A 31 -27.86 10.66 -32.91
CA ALA A 31 -28.77 11.43 -33.74
C ALA A 31 -28.13 12.76 -34.14
N VAL A 32 -28.34 13.17 -35.38
CA VAL A 32 -27.92 14.47 -35.92
C VAL A 32 -29.17 15.19 -36.38
N ILE A 33 -29.44 16.35 -35.78
CA ILE A 33 -30.72 17.06 -35.92
C ILE A 33 -30.44 18.52 -36.23
N ASP A 34 -31.05 19.07 -37.29
CA ASP A 34 -31.23 20.52 -37.41
C ASP A 34 -32.35 20.92 -36.46
N HIS A 35 -32.11 21.88 -35.60
CA HIS A 35 -33.11 22.41 -34.68
C HIS A 35 -33.25 23.92 -34.85
N ASP A 36 -34.48 24.36 -35.08
CA ASP A 36 -34.87 25.76 -34.96
C ASP A 36 -35.42 25.99 -33.53
N PRO A 37 -34.67 26.68 -32.65
CA PRO A 37 -35.09 26.91 -31.29
C PRO A 37 -36.29 27.87 -31.18
N GLU A 38 -36.51 28.77 -32.16
CA GLU A 38 -37.61 29.75 -32.12
C GLU A 38 -38.94 29.09 -32.46
N GLN A 39 -38.94 28.21 -33.47
CA GLN A 39 -40.15 27.50 -33.89
C GLN A 39 -40.35 26.17 -33.14
N SER A 40 -39.40 25.75 -32.31
CA SER A 40 -39.39 24.43 -31.69
C SER A 40 -39.57 23.29 -32.71
N THR A 41 -39.10 23.51 -33.93
CA THR A 41 -39.15 22.52 -35.02
C THR A 41 -37.75 22.02 -35.32
N GLY A 42 -37.64 20.90 -36.03
CA GLY A 42 -36.36 20.36 -36.40
C GLY A 42 -36.47 19.21 -37.39
N LYS A 43 -35.35 18.89 -38.03
CA LYS A 43 -35.23 17.81 -39.00
C LYS A 43 -34.12 16.86 -38.59
N ILE A 44 -34.44 15.57 -38.50
CA ILE A 44 -33.42 14.53 -38.28
C ILE A 44 -32.67 14.31 -39.59
N HIS A 45 -31.38 14.60 -39.61
CA HIS A 45 -30.49 14.27 -40.73
C HIS A 45 -30.08 12.81 -40.72
N ARG A 46 -29.74 12.32 -39.53
CA ARG A 46 -29.22 10.97 -39.36
C ARG A 46 -29.55 10.45 -37.98
N LEU A 47 -29.88 9.18 -37.93
CA LEU A 47 -30.01 8.41 -36.71
C LEU A 47 -29.31 7.08 -36.92
N GLY A 48 -28.72 6.54 -35.88
CA GLY A 48 -28.07 5.24 -35.96
C GLY A 48 -27.60 4.74 -34.62
N VAL A 49 -27.20 3.47 -34.60
CA VAL A 49 -26.64 2.83 -33.42
C VAL A 49 -25.35 2.13 -33.82
N ARG A 50 -24.25 2.48 -33.15
CA ARG A 50 -22.99 1.75 -33.26
C ARG A 50 -22.94 0.69 -32.18
N ILE A 51 -23.08 -0.58 -32.53
CA ILE A 51 -22.89 -1.70 -31.61
C ILE A 51 -21.41 -2.09 -31.59
N PHE A 52 -20.87 -2.36 -30.40
CA PHE A 52 -19.50 -2.84 -30.21
C PHE A 52 -19.47 -3.92 -29.13
N PRO A 53 -18.54 -4.90 -29.23
CA PRO A 53 -18.46 -5.97 -28.24
C PRO A 53 -18.01 -5.43 -26.89
N GLU A 54 -18.60 -5.94 -25.81
CA GLU A 54 -18.17 -5.60 -24.46
C GLU A 54 -16.72 -6.07 -24.24
N ALA A 55 -15.88 -5.23 -23.62
CA ALA A 55 -14.48 -5.55 -23.36
C ALA A 55 -14.30 -6.47 -22.13
N ARG A 56 -15.21 -7.43 -21.94
CA ARG A 56 -15.27 -8.38 -20.83
C ARG A 56 -15.30 -9.81 -21.35
N ASP A 57 -14.83 -10.74 -20.53
CA ASP A 57 -15.04 -12.16 -20.82
C ASP A 57 -16.55 -12.49 -20.76
N PRO A 58 -17.13 -13.17 -21.78
CA PRO A 58 -18.57 -13.44 -21.84
C PRO A 58 -19.11 -14.30 -20.69
N LYS A 59 -18.24 -15.06 -20.00
CA LYS A 59 -18.65 -15.96 -18.90
C LYS A 59 -18.31 -15.39 -17.54
N ALA A 60 -17.10 -14.85 -17.39
CA ALA A 60 -16.61 -14.35 -16.10
C ALA A 60 -17.01 -12.89 -15.83
N LEU A 61 -17.44 -12.13 -16.86
CA LEU A 61 -17.73 -10.68 -16.78
C LEU A 61 -16.55 -9.84 -16.24
N VAL A 62 -15.33 -10.40 -16.30
CA VAL A 62 -14.09 -9.75 -15.89
C VAL A 62 -13.48 -9.00 -17.08
N PRO A 63 -12.85 -7.82 -16.89
CA PRO A 63 -12.15 -7.12 -17.97
C PRO A 63 -11.03 -7.97 -18.58
N LEU A 64 -10.97 -8.08 -19.91
CA LEU A 64 -9.97 -8.90 -20.63
C LEU A 64 -8.50 -8.56 -20.25
N ASN A 65 -8.26 -7.31 -19.85
CA ASN A 65 -6.95 -6.86 -19.41
C ASN A 65 -6.51 -7.45 -18.06
N GLN A 66 -7.45 -7.80 -17.18
CA GLN A 66 -7.18 -8.45 -15.89
C GLN A 66 -6.68 -9.88 -16.10
N ASP A 67 -7.33 -10.67 -16.95
CA ASP A 67 -6.88 -12.03 -17.27
C ASP A 67 -5.52 -12.05 -17.95
N ARG A 68 -5.31 -11.14 -18.90
CA ARG A 68 -4.00 -10.96 -19.55
C ARG A 68 -2.92 -10.62 -18.52
N ARG A 69 -3.23 -9.78 -17.52
CA ARG A 69 -2.32 -9.44 -16.42
C ARG A 69 -2.05 -10.65 -15.53
N ALA A 70 -3.08 -11.40 -15.12
CA ALA A 70 -2.96 -12.59 -14.28
C ALA A 70 -2.12 -13.69 -14.95
N ALA A 71 -2.42 -14.02 -16.20
CA ALA A 71 -1.65 -15.00 -16.98
C ALA A 71 -0.17 -14.60 -17.14
N ARG A 72 0.09 -13.30 -17.40
CA ARG A 72 1.46 -12.77 -17.46
C ARG A 72 2.19 -12.88 -16.13
N MET A 73 1.50 -12.63 -15.00
CA MET A 73 2.08 -12.77 -13.67
C MET A 73 2.41 -14.23 -13.36
N ARG A 74 1.52 -15.19 -13.64
CA ARG A 74 1.78 -16.62 -13.51
C ARG A 74 3.02 -17.06 -14.30
N ARG A 75 3.14 -16.65 -15.57
CA ARG A 75 4.33 -16.94 -16.40
C ARG A 75 5.62 -16.39 -15.79
N ARG A 76 5.59 -15.16 -15.29
CA ARG A 76 6.76 -14.53 -14.62
C ARG A 76 7.14 -15.28 -13.33
N GLN A 77 6.16 -15.68 -12.52
CA GLN A 77 6.40 -16.44 -11.29
C GLN A 77 7.03 -17.81 -11.61
N LEU A 78 6.48 -18.55 -12.57
CA LEU A 78 7.03 -19.85 -13.01
C LEU A 78 8.46 -19.71 -13.53
N ARG A 79 8.73 -18.70 -14.38
CA ARG A 79 10.07 -18.43 -14.89
C ARG A 79 11.06 -18.12 -13.76
N ARG A 80 10.69 -17.24 -12.82
CA ARG A 80 11.54 -16.88 -11.66
C ARG A 80 11.78 -18.07 -10.74
N ARG A 81 10.75 -18.90 -10.51
CA ARG A 81 10.89 -20.14 -9.73
C ARG A 81 11.85 -21.11 -10.40
N ARG A 82 11.79 -21.27 -11.72
CA ARG A 82 12.72 -22.10 -12.49
C ARG A 82 14.14 -21.56 -12.41
N GLN A 83 14.34 -20.27 -12.67
CA GLN A 83 15.66 -19.61 -12.61
C GLN A 83 16.30 -19.78 -11.24
N ARG A 84 15.57 -19.49 -10.17
CA ARG A 84 16.06 -19.68 -8.79
C ARG A 84 16.46 -21.12 -8.50
N ARG A 85 15.61 -22.09 -8.86
CA ARG A 85 15.90 -23.51 -8.67
C ARG A 85 17.08 -24.01 -9.49
N HIS A 86 17.36 -23.39 -10.63
CA HIS A 86 18.51 -23.73 -11.44
C HIS A 86 19.77 -23.14 -10.83
N GLY A 87 19.79 -21.83 -10.57
CA GLY A 87 20.93 -21.14 -9.96
C GLY A 87 21.29 -21.69 -8.58
N LEU A 88 20.30 -22.02 -7.73
CA LEU A 88 20.59 -22.68 -6.45
C LEU A 88 21.19 -24.07 -6.65
N GLY A 89 20.72 -24.85 -7.63
CA GLY A 89 21.27 -26.16 -7.92
C GLY A 89 22.73 -26.09 -8.39
N GLU A 90 23.04 -25.12 -9.24
CA GLU A 90 24.42 -24.85 -9.67
C GLU A 90 25.31 -24.38 -8.52
N LEU A 91 24.81 -23.46 -7.69
CA LEU A 91 25.52 -22.95 -6.52
C LEU A 91 25.85 -24.07 -5.51
N LEU A 92 24.85 -24.89 -5.17
CA LEU A 92 25.05 -26.03 -4.28
C LEU A 92 26.02 -27.06 -4.89
N HIS A 93 25.99 -27.25 -6.21
CA HIS A 93 26.95 -28.12 -6.89
C HIS A 93 28.39 -27.59 -6.82
N GLN A 94 28.60 -26.29 -7.06
CA GLN A 94 29.91 -25.65 -6.95
C GLN A 94 30.54 -25.83 -5.57
N TYR A 95 29.71 -25.83 -4.52
CA TYR A 95 30.15 -26.01 -3.14
C TYR A 95 30.07 -27.47 -2.64
N GLY A 96 29.80 -28.44 -3.51
CA GLY A 96 29.78 -29.88 -3.16
C GLY A 96 28.55 -30.36 -2.37
N PHE A 97 27.52 -29.52 -2.24
CA PHE A 97 26.27 -29.88 -1.55
C PHE A 97 25.26 -30.59 -2.47
N LEU A 98 25.45 -30.57 -3.78
CA LEU A 98 24.65 -31.37 -4.71
C LEU A 98 25.52 -31.94 -5.84
N PRO A 99 25.19 -33.12 -6.36
CA PRO A 99 25.82 -33.61 -7.59
C PRO A 99 25.50 -32.69 -8.76
N LYS A 100 26.28 -32.80 -9.84
CA LYS A 100 25.99 -32.05 -11.07
C LYS A 100 24.60 -32.43 -11.57
N ARG A 101 23.80 -31.42 -11.92
CA ARG A 101 22.46 -31.66 -12.44
C ARG A 101 22.52 -32.48 -13.73
N ASP A 102 21.91 -33.65 -13.67
CA ASP A 102 21.68 -34.54 -14.80
C ASP A 102 20.25 -35.06 -14.74
N ASN A 103 19.56 -35.06 -15.88
CA ASN A 103 18.18 -35.53 -15.98
C ASN A 103 18.10 -37.03 -16.36
N SER A 104 19.22 -37.71 -16.59
CA SER A 104 19.26 -39.16 -16.84
C SER A 104 18.71 -39.93 -15.63
N ARG A 105 17.90 -40.98 -15.87
CA ARG A 105 17.14 -41.69 -14.82
C ARG A 105 18.01 -42.24 -13.69
N GLU A 106 19.26 -42.60 -14.01
CA GLU A 106 20.23 -43.24 -13.13
C GLU A 106 21.29 -42.28 -12.58
N SER A 107 21.20 -40.98 -12.89
CA SER A 107 22.13 -39.98 -12.35
C SER A 107 22.10 -39.91 -10.83
N GLU A 108 23.25 -39.54 -10.26
CA GLU A 108 23.39 -39.23 -8.84
C GLU A 108 22.44 -38.09 -8.42
N TRP A 109 22.24 -37.09 -9.30
CA TRP A 109 21.25 -36.03 -9.08
C TRP A 109 19.85 -36.59 -8.85
N ASN A 110 19.39 -37.51 -9.70
CA ASN A 110 18.07 -38.11 -9.54
C ASN A 110 18.01 -39.03 -8.31
N ARG A 111 19.09 -39.72 -7.93
CA ARG A 111 19.18 -40.46 -6.66
C ARG A 111 18.98 -39.54 -5.46
N VAL A 112 19.71 -38.43 -5.40
CA VAL A 112 19.60 -37.44 -4.30
C VAL A 112 18.21 -36.80 -4.27
N MET A 113 17.66 -36.44 -5.43
CA MET A 113 16.33 -35.79 -5.51
C MET A 113 15.16 -36.69 -5.12
N LYS A 114 15.31 -38.03 -5.22
CA LYS A 114 14.31 -39.02 -4.80
C LYS A 114 14.18 -39.14 -3.28
N ALA A 115 15.23 -38.83 -2.51
CA ALA A 115 15.14 -38.86 -1.06
C ALA A 115 14.06 -37.88 -0.56
N ASP A 116 13.32 -38.30 0.48
CA ASP A 116 12.27 -37.49 1.08
C ASP A 116 12.90 -36.30 1.82
N PRO A 117 12.73 -35.07 1.33
CA PRO A 117 13.34 -33.91 1.97
C PRO A 117 12.72 -33.59 3.33
N TYR A 118 11.51 -34.06 3.64
CA TYR A 118 10.91 -33.83 4.95
C TYR A 118 11.61 -34.67 6.03
N GLN A 119 11.95 -35.93 5.74
CA GLN A 119 12.72 -36.75 6.68
C GLN A 119 14.12 -36.17 6.90
N LEU A 120 14.80 -35.69 5.84
CA LEU A 120 16.11 -35.03 5.99
C LEU A 120 16.02 -33.77 6.86
N ARG A 121 14.95 -32.98 6.71
CA ARG A 121 14.71 -31.76 7.51
C ARG A 121 14.34 -32.08 8.95
N LYS A 122 13.56 -33.14 9.18
CA LYS A 122 13.22 -33.66 10.51
C LYS A 122 14.47 -34.16 11.24
N TRP A 123 15.33 -34.90 10.55
CA TRP A 123 16.60 -35.36 11.10
C TRP A 123 17.47 -34.20 11.59
N ALA A 124 17.65 -33.17 10.77
CA ALA A 124 18.42 -31.98 11.16
C ALA A 124 17.86 -31.29 12.42
N PHE A 125 16.53 -31.17 12.50
CA PHE A 125 15.85 -30.64 13.69
C PHE A 125 16.09 -31.50 14.93
N ASN A 126 15.95 -32.82 14.81
CA ASN A 126 16.13 -33.75 15.93
C ASN A 126 17.59 -33.79 16.41
N LEU A 127 18.57 -33.73 15.50
CA LEU A 127 19.98 -33.66 15.83
C LEU A 127 20.31 -32.42 16.69
N GLN A 128 19.88 -31.23 16.24
CA GLN A 128 20.11 -30.00 17.01
C GLN A 128 19.44 -30.02 18.39
N ARG A 129 18.26 -30.62 18.47
CA ARG A 129 17.53 -30.77 19.74
C ARG A 129 18.27 -31.71 20.68
N ALA A 130 18.78 -32.84 20.17
CA ALA A 130 19.59 -33.77 20.95
C ALA A 130 20.90 -33.15 21.46
N GLU A 131 21.57 -32.33 20.64
CA GLU A 131 22.77 -31.58 21.04
C GLU A 131 22.46 -30.52 22.12
N SER A 132 21.32 -29.84 22.01
CA SER A 132 20.92 -28.75 22.93
C SER A 132 20.44 -29.26 24.30
N ASP A 133 19.71 -30.38 24.32
CA ASP A 133 19.07 -30.88 25.55
C ASP A 133 20.07 -31.55 26.51
N GLY A 134 21.31 -31.84 26.10
CA GLY A 134 22.36 -32.44 26.95
C GLY A 134 22.07 -33.85 27.50
N LEU A 135 20.84 -34.35 27.31
CA LEU A 135 20.40 -35.72 27.62
C LEU A 135 20.68 -36.64 26.43
N HIS A 136 21.93 -37.10 26.32
CA HIS A 136 22.40 -37.97 25.24
C HIS A 136 21.65 -39.31 25.07
N SER A 137 20.74 -39.73 25.96
CA SER A 137 20.11 -41.06 25.87
C SER A 137 18.71 -41.11 25.23
N GLN A 138 17.84 -40.13 25.46
CA GLN A 138 16.45 -40.18 24.96
C GLN A 138 16.29 -39.59 23.55
N GLY A 139 17.01 -38.52 23.22
CA GLY A 139 16.99 -37.91 21.88
C GLY A 139 17.57 -38.85 20.81
N PHE A 140 18.68 -39.51 21.13
CA PHE A 140 19.34 -40.46 20.24
C PHE A 140 18.50 -41.72 19.97
N ALA A 141 17.76 -42.22 20.96
CA ALA A 141 16.85 -43.36 20.78
C ALA A 141 15.70 -43.05 19.79
N ALA A 142 15.16 -41.82 19.82
CA ALA A 142 14.16 -41.37 18.85
C ALA A 142 14.76 -41.20 17.45
N MET A 143 16.02 -40.75 17.36
CA MET A 143 16.75 -40.65 16.09
C MET A 143 17.10 -42.03 15.51
N GLU A 144 17.33 -43.05 16.32
CA GLU A 144 17.67 -44.39 15.82
C GLU A 144 16.54 -45.03 15.01
N ALA A 145 15.28 -44.85 15.44
CA ALA A 145 14.10 -45.27 14.68
C ALA A 145 13.94 -44.46 13.37
N GLU A 146 14.27 -43.17 13.38
CA GLU A 146 14.24 -42.31 12.19
C GLU A 146 15.35 -42.66 11.20
N ARG A 147 16.52 -43.09 11.68
CA ARG A 147 17.68 -43.47 10.86
C ARG A 147 17.32 -44.54 9.85
N ALA A 148 16.47 -45.49 10.23
CA ALA A 148 15.98 -46.55 9.34
C ALA A 148 15.14 -46.04 8.15
N THR A 149 14.62 -44.80 8.23
CA THR A 149 13.81 -44.18 7.17
C THR A 149 14.65 -43.39 6.16
N LEU A 150 15.92 -43.12 6.49
CA LEU A 150 16.85 -42.38 5.65
C LEU A 150 17.69 -43.31 4.77
N PRO A 151 18.05 -42.89 3.55
CA PRO A 151 18.95 -43.70 2.74
C PRO A 151 20.37 -43.66 3.31
N GLU A 152 21.12 -44.75 3.19
CA GLU A 152 22.45 -44.92 3.81
C GLU A 152 23.44 -43.78 3.50
N TRP A 153 23.40 -43.25 2.27
CA TRP A 153 24.26 -42.14 1.85
C TRP A 153 23.91 -40.79 2.50
N ALA A 154 22.75 -40.65 3.12
CA ALA A 154 22.28 -39.38 3.67
C ALA A 154 22.97 -39.01 4.98
N LEU A 155 23.69 -39.95 5.60
CA LEU A 155 24.33 -39.74 6.91
C LEU A 155 25.84 -40.00 6.84
N GLU A 156 26.60 -39.11 7.46
CA GLU A 156 28.03 -39.25 7.77
C GLU A 156 28.16 -39.26 9.30
N GLY A 157 28.14 -40.45 9.89
CA GLY A 157 27.97 -40.61 11.33
C GLY A 157 26.55 -40.22 11.75
N GLU A 158 26.44 -39.20 12.59
CA GLU A 158 25.18 -38.65 13.11
C GLU A 158 24.70 -37.42 12.32
N HIS A 159 25.60 -36.84 11.51
CA HIS A 159 25.32 -35.65 10.70
C HIS A 159 24.80 -36.02 9.32
N LEU A 160 24.06 -35.10 8.69
CA LEU A 160 23.67 -35.24 7.29
C LEU A 160 24.90 -35.10 6.39
N SER A 161 25.02 -35.97 5.38
CA SER A 161 26.04 -35.81 4.34
C SER A 161 25.82 -34.51 3.55
N PRO A 162 26.86 -33.93 2.92
CA PRO A 162 26.72 -32.69 2.14
C PRO A 162 25.59 -32.76 1.10
N HIS A 163 25.41 -33.90 0.43
CA HIS A 163 24.33 -34.11 -0.53
C HIS A 163 22.93 -34.14 0.11
N ALA A 164 22.81 -34.64 1.34
CA ALA A 164 21.55 -34.66 2.07
C ALA A 164 21.16 -33.25 2.54
N VAL A 165 22.13 -32.48 3.01
CA VAL A 165 21.99 -31.06 3.36
C VAL A 165 21.53 -30.26 2.14
N GLY A 166 22.23 -30.40 1.01
CA GLY A 166 21.83 -29.75 -0.22
C GLY A 166 20.45 -30.17 -0.70
N ARG A 167 20.05 -31.44 -0.52
CA ARG A 167 18.68 -31.90 -0.84
C ARG A 167 17.60 -31.25 0.02
N ALA A 168 17.85 -31.11 1.33
CA ALA A 168 16.95 -30.45 2.28
C ALA A 168 16.81 -28.94 1.94
N ILE A 169 17.93 -28.25 1.75
CA ILE A 169 18.00 -26.83 1.37
C ILE A 169 17.33 -26.59 0.00
N TYR A 170 17.60 -27.45 -0.98
CA TYR A 170 16.98 -27.35 -2.29
C TYR A 170 15.45 -27.44 -2.23
N HIS A 171 14.91 -28.18 -1.27
CA HIS A 171 13.48 -28.25 -1.03
C HIS A 171 12.91 -26.93 -0.46
N LEU A 172 13.61 -26.27 0.47
CA LEU A 172 13.19 -24.96 1.02
C LEU A 172 12.99 -23.93 -0.10
N ALA A 173 13.87 -23.90 -1.11
CA ALA A 173 13.73 -23.00 -2.26
C ALA A 173 12.50 -23.28 -3.16
N GLN A 174 12.04 -24.54 -3.18
CA GLN A 174 10.82 -24.92 -3.87
C GLN A 174 9.57 -24.47 -3.12
N ARG A 175 9.66 -24.37 -1.79
CA ARG A 175 8.59 -24.09 -0.83
C ARG A 175 9.04 -23.01 0.17
N ARG A 176 9.39 -21.82 -0.30
CA ARG A 176 9.87 -20.72 0.56
C ARG A 176 8.77 -19.89 1.22
N HIS A 177 7.53 -20.40 1.18
CA HIS A 177 6.32 -19.85 1.79
C HIS A 177 6.06 -18.34 1.57
N PHE A 178 5.11 -17.76 2.31
CA PHE A 178 4.65 -16.37 2.10
C PHE A 178 5.52 -15.39 2.90
N LYS A 179 5.89 -14.26 2.28
CA LYS A 179 6.48 -13.11 2.98
C LYS A 179 5.53 -11.94 2.77
N GLY A 180 5.03 -11.39 3.87
CA GLY A 180 4.16 -10.22 3.85
C GLY A 180 4.85 -9.00 3.26
N ARG A 181 4.07 -7.95 2.98
CA ARG A 181 4.62 -6.63 2.67
C ARG A 181 5.46 -6.15 3.86
N ASP A 182 6.63 -5.60 3.53
CA ASP A 182 7.57 -5.09 4.53
C ASP A 182 7.14 -3.69 5.06
N ILE A 183 6.08 -3.09 4.51
CA ILE A 183 5.50 -1.79 4.91
C ILE A 183 3.97 -1.94 4.94
N ASP A 184 3.36 -1.53 6.04
CA ASP A 184 1.90 -1.40 6.12
C ASP A 184 1.46 -0.11 5.42
N GLU A 185 0.58 -0.22 4.43
CA GLU A 185 -0.07 0.95 3.81
C GLU A 185 -1.13 1.49 4.77
N ILE A 186 -1.03 2.76 5.14
CA ILE A 186 -2.06 3.43 5.94
C ILE A 186 -2.95 4.23 5.01
N SER A 187 -4.20 3.79 4.86
CA SER A 187 -5.28 4.62 4.37
C SER A 187 -5.91 5.36 5.56
N GLU A 188 -6.09 6.68 5.43
CA GLU A 188 -6.76 7.48 6.46
C GLU A 188 -8.30 7.30 6.42
N ASP A 189 -8.81 6.84 5.28
CA ASP A 189 -10.23 6.76 4.93
C ASP A 189 -10.74 5.31 4.87
N ALA A 190 -10.20 4.40 5.70
CA ALA A 190 -10.56 2.98 5.69
C ALA A 190 -12.08 2.69 5.88
N GLU A 191 -12.86 3.69 6.30
CA GLU A 191 -14.32 3.61 6.44
C GLU A 191 -15.15 4.27 5.31
N THR A 192 -14.62 5.26 4.58
CA THR A 192 -15.35 5.96 3.50
C THR A 192 -14.91 5.55 2.09
N ASP A 193 -13.79 4.85 1.95
CA ASP A 193 -13.33 4.27 0.68
C ASP A 193 -13.79 2.81 0.52
N THR A 194 -15.07 2.54 0.80
CA THR A 194 -15.69 1.24 0.49
C THR A 194 -15.82 0.99 -1.01
N GLN A 195 -15.54 1.98 -1.86
CA GLN A 195 -15.58 1.84 -3.32
C GLN A 195 -14.22 1.45 -3.96
N ASN A 196 -13.08 1.64 -3.28
CA ASN A 196 -11.78 1.08 -3.71
C ASN A 196 -11.31 -0.13 -2.89
N LYS A 197 -12.18 -0.77 -2.09
CA LYS A 197 -11.94 -2.14 -1.60
C LYS A 197 -12.20 -3.17 -2.72
N SER A 198 -11.56 -2.98 -3.88
CA SER A 198 -11.73 -3.82 -5.07
C SER A 198 -10.45 -4.54 -5.48
N ASP A 199 -9.56 -4.85 -4.55
CA ASP A 199 -8.47 -5.78 -4.83
C ASP A 199 -8.67 -7.08 -4.04
N ASP A 200 -9.22 -8.11 -4.72
CA ASP A 200 -9.20 -9.52 -4.28
C ASP A 200 -7.78 -9.94 -3.80
N GLN A 201 -6.74 -9.26 -4.30
CA GLN A 201 -5.35 -9.47 -3.91
C GLN A 201 -5.07 -9.13 -2.44
N ASP A 202 -5.72 -8.12 -1.86
CA ASP A 202 -5.52 -7.78 -0.44
C ASP A 202 -6.22 -8.78 0.48
N ALA A 203 -7.36 -9.36 0.04
CA ALA A 203 -8.05 -10.42 0.76
C ALA A 203 -7.25 -11.74 0.74
N GLU A 204 -6.76 -12.16 -0.43
CA GLU A 204 -5.88 -13.34 -0.56
C GLU A 204 -4.59 -13.17 0.26
N GLU A 205 -4.02 -11.96 0.29
CA GLU A 205 -2.82 -11.67 1.08
C GLU A 205 -3.09 -11.79 2.59
N GLN A 206 -4.20 -11.21 3.07
CA GLN A 206 -4.61 -11.31 4.48
C GLN A 206 -4.91 -12.74 4.90
N GLU A 207 -5.58 -13.52 4.04
CA GLU A 207 -5.86 -14.93 4.29
C GLU A 207 -4.56 -15.73 4.38
N ALA A 208 -3.63 -15.55 3.42
CA ALA A 208 -2.34 -16.24 3.43
C ALA A 208 -1.49 -15.88 4.65
N ARG A 209 -1.51 -14.60 5.07
CA ARG A 209 -0.85 -14.13 6.28
C ARG A 209 -1.44 -14.78 7.53
N SER A 210 -2.77 -14.72 7.68
CA SER A 210 -3.49 -15.27 8.83
C SER A 210 -3.30 -16.79 8.95
N ALA A 211 -3.37 -17.52 7.82
CA ALA A 211 -3.10 -18.94 7.77
C ALA A 211 -1.65 -19.25 8.17
N GLY A 212 -0.68 -18.47 7.66
CA GLY A 212 0.72 -18.62 8.02
C GLY A 212 1.01 -18.33 9.50
N GLU A 213 0.37 -17.33 10.08
CA GLU A 213 0.48 -16.99 11.51
C GLU A 213 -0.06 -18.14 12.40
N LYS A 214 -1.21 -18.73 12.03
CA LYS A 214 -1.76 -19.91 12.72
C LYS A 214 -0.78 -21.08 12.68
N THR A 215 -0.24 -21.41 11.50
CA THR A 215 0.78 -22.46 11.39
C THR A 215 2.00 -22.13 12.23
N GLY A 216 2.50 -20.89 12.21
CA GLY A 216 3.62 -20.46 13.06
C GLY A 216 3.35 -20.62 14.56
N GLN A 217 2.12 -20.38 15.02
CA GLN A 217 1.71 -20.62 16.41
C GLN A 217 1.74 -22.12 16.75
N THR A 218 1.18 -22.98 15.89
CA THR A 218 1.22 -24.44 16.07
C THR A 218 2.65 -24.96 16.14
N LEU A 219 3.53 -24.51 15.25
CA LEU A 219 4.95 -24.90 15.24
C LEU A 219 5.66 -24.54 16.56
N LYS A 220 5.37 -23.37 17.12
CA LYS A 220 5.90 -22.93 18.42
C LYS A 220 5.34 -23.75 19.58
N GLN A 221 4.03 -24.04 19.57
CA GLN A 221 3.38 -24.84 20.61
C GLN A 221 3.92 -26.28 20.64
N GLU A 222 4.13 -26.88 19.48
CA GLU A 222 4.69 -28.22 19.35
C GLU A 222 6.23 -28.25 19.45
N ASN A 223 6.88 -27.08 19.51
CA ASN A 223 8.33 -26.90 19.48
C ASN A 223 8.99 -27.61 18.29
N LYS A 224 8.45 -27.46 17.07
CA LYS A 224 8.93 -28.12 15.85
C LYS A 224 9.20 -27.12 14.73
N THR A 225 10.08 -27.50 13.80
CA THR A 225 10.19 -26.81 12.50
C THR A 225 9.06 -27.20 11.57
N LEU A 226 8.84 -26.40 10.52
CA LEU A 226 7.84 -26.70 9.50
C LEU A 226 8.13 -28.03 8.80
N GLY A 227 9.40 -28.34 8.51
CA GLY A 227 9.78 -29.62 7.92
C GLY A 227 9.49 -30.82 8.81
N ALA A 228 9.87 -30.74 10.09
CA ALA A 228 9.61 -31.81 11.07
C ALA A 228 8.11 -32.04 11.26
N TRP A 229 7.34 -30.96 11.46
CA TRP A 229 5.88 -31.04 11.58
C TRP A 229 5.22 -31.65 10.34
N LEU A 230 5.68 -31.30 9.13
CA LEU A 230 5.18 -31.88 7.89
C LEU A 230 5.64 -33.32 7.65
N ALA A 231 6.77 -33.75 8.23
CA ALA A 231 7.29 -35.11 8.12
C ALA A 231 6.42 -36.11 8.90
N GLU A 232 5.86 -35.69 10.03
CA GLU A 232 5.06 -36.52 10.94
C GLU A 232 3.58 -36.66 10.54
N ARG A 233 3.12 -35.85 9.57
CA ARG A 233 1.76 -35.97 9.04
C ARG A 233 1.57 -37.31 8.34
N ASP A 234 0.34 -37.79 8.40
CA ASP A 234 -0.10 -38.98 7.68
C ASP A 234 0.31 -38.89 6.18
N PRO A 235 0.92 -39.95 5.61
CA PRO A 235 1.28 -40.00 4.20
C PRO A 235 0.12 -39.73 3.23
N ASP A 236 -1.11 -40.09 3.60
CA ASP A 236 -2.32 -39.88 2.80
C ASP A 236 -2.85 -38.44 2.87
N GLU A 237 -2.39 -37.68 3.87
CA GLU A 237 -2.74 -36.27 3.99
C GLU A 237 -1.96 -35.39 3.01
N ARG A 238 -2.70 -34.53 2.31
CA ARG A 238 -2.12 -33.61 1.34
C ARG A 238 -1.31 -32.52 2.04
N LYS A 239 0.01 -32.62 2.01
CA LYS A 239 0.95 -31.56 2.46
C LYS A 239 0.88 -30.26 1.63
N ARG A 240 0.26 -30.28 0.43
CA ARG A 240 0.06 -29.09 -0.44
C ARG A 240 -1.19 -28.31 -0.03
N GLY A 241 -1.06 -27.00 0.18
CA GLY A 241 -2.15 -26.13 0.63
C GLY A 241 -1.94 -25.60 2.05
N ILE A 242 -0.88 -26.05 2.72
CA ILE A 242 -0.43 -25.51 3.99
C ILE A 242 0.35 -24.22 3.73
N HIS A 243 -0.09 -23.15 4.38
CA HIS A 243 0.54 -21.84 4.34
C HIS A 243 1.35 -21.64 5.62
N ALA A 244 2.54 -21.08 5.50
CA ALA A 244 3.43 -20.74 6.61
C ALA A 244 4.05 -19.39 6.30
N LEU A 245 4.72 -18.77 7.28
CA LEU A 245 5.48 -17.56 7.05
C LEU A 245 6.89 -17.90 6.59
N ARG A 246 7.49 -17.02 5.78
CA ARG A 246 8.87 -17.18 5.31
C ARG A 246 9.86 -17.26 6.46
N GLN A 247 9.59 -16.52 7.54
CA GLN A 247 10.38 -16.58 8.77
C GLN A 247 10.52 -18.02 9.31
N ASN A 248 9.44 -18.82 9.31
CA ASN A 248 9.52 -20.21 9.78
C ASN A 248 10.46 -21.07 8.92
N VAL A 249 10.58 -20.73 7.63
CA VAL A 249 11.45 -21.42 6.68
C VAL A 249 12.89 -20.94 6.79
N GLU A 250 13.11 -19.66 7.11
CA GLU A 250 14.43 -19.08 7.38
C GLU A 250 15.02 -19.63 8.68
N GLU A 251 14.22 -19.69 9.76
CA GLU A 251 14.60 -20.34 11.02
C GLU A 251 14.99 -21.80 10.79
N GLU A 252 14.20 -22.54 10.02
CA GLU A 252 14.52 -23.94 9.68
C GLU A 252 15.74 -24.07 8.76
N PHE A 253 15.99 -23.12 7.86
CA PHE A 253 17.20 -23.11 7.04
C PHE A 253 18.45 -23.07 7.92
N ASP A 254 18.45 -22.24 8.96
CA ASP A 254 19.58 -22.13 9.88
C ASP A 254 19.81 -23.44 10.64
N GLN A 255 18.74 -24.15 11.01
CA GLN A 255 18.86 -25.46 11.67
C GLN A 255 19.46 -26.54 10.75
N VAL A 256 19.04 -26.56 9.48
CA VAL A 256 19.60 -27.48 8.49
C VAL A 256 21.05 -27.12 8.14
N TRP A 257 21.41 -25.83 8.16
CA TRP A 257 22.74 -25.36 7.79
C TRP A 257 23.79 -25.55 8.88
N ALA A 258 23.46 -25.27 10.14
CA ALA A 258 24.43 -25.18 11.24
C ALA A 258 25.33 -26.42 11.42
N PRO A 259 24.84 -27.68 11.24
CA PRO A 259 25.69 -28.86 11.40
C PRO A 259 26.77 -29.02 10.33
N CYS A 260 26.75 -28.22 9.25
CA CYS A 260 27.35 -28.63 8.00
C CYS A 260 28.65 -27.89 7.63
N LEU A 261 28.81 -26.58 7.90
CA LEU A 261 30.06 -25.83 7.61
C LEU A 261 30.14 -24.46 8.32
N PRO A 262 31.33 -24.01 8.78
CA PRO A 262 31.56 -22.68 9.36
C PRO A 262 31.75 -21.55 8.33
N ASN A 263 31.31 -21.70 7.07
CA ASN A 263 31.52 -20.69 6.03
C ASN A 263 30.31 -19.75 5.89
N ASP A 264 30.37 -18.61 6.56
CA ASP A 264 29.33 -17.57 6.55
C ASP A 264 29.05 -16.99 5.16
N GLN A 265 30.06 -16.92 4.29
CA GLN A 265 29.87 -16.38 2.93
C GLN A 265 29.03 -17.33 2.07
N ILE A 266 29.32 -18.63 2.11
CA ILE A 266 28.54 -19.64 1.38
C ILE A 266 27.10 -19.66 1.92
N ARG A 267 26.93 -19.61 3.24
CA ARG A 267 25.61 -19.53 3.88
C ARG A 267 24.82 -18.33 3.36
N ALA A 268 25.44 -17.15 3.33
CA ALA A 268 24.81 -15.92 2.86
C ALA A 268 24.43 -16.01 1.37
N ASP A 269 25.27 -16.59 0.53
CA ASP A 269 25.00 -16.79 -0.90
C ASP A 269 23.80 -17.72 -1.14
N VAL A 270 23.78 -18.85 -0.43
CA VAL A 270 22.68 -19.83 -0.49
C VAL A 270 21.39 -19.22 0.05
N HIS A 271 21.45 -18.52 1.18
CA HIS A 271 20.30 -17.83 1.78
C HIS A 271 19.69 -16.81 0.79
N ARG A 272 20.53 -15.94 0.20
CA ARG A 272 20.09 -14.98 -0.85
C ARG A 272 19.47 -15.70 -2.04
N ALA A 273 20.11 -16.77 -2.53
CA ALA A 273 19.57 -17.56 -3.64
C ALA A 273 18.17 -18.12 -3.34
N ILE A 274 17.87 -18.46 -2.08
CA ILE A 274 16.56 -19.01 -1.66
C ILE A 274 15.53 -17.91 -1.44
N PHE A 275 15.86 -16.92 -0.63
CA PHE A 275 14.87 -16.03 -0.02
C PHE A 275 14.72 -14.69 -0.75
N ASP A 276 15.69 -14.27 -1.56
CA ASP A 276 15.60 -13.01 -2.28
C ASP A 276 14.40 -12.99 -3.22
N GLN A 277 13.67 -11.88 -3.14
CA GLN A 277 12.50 -11.61 -3.95
C GLN A 277 12.67 -10.25 -4.58
N ARG A 278 12.38 -10.17 -5.89
CA ARG A 278 12.39 -8.88 -6.57
C ARG A 278 11.42 -7.94 -5.85
N PRO A 279 11.84 -6.72 -5.53
CA PRO A 279 11.03 -5.81 -4.74
C PRO A 279 9.77 -5.41 -5.52
N VAL A 280 8.72 -5.10 -4.77
CA VAL A 280 7.52 -4.49 -5.34
C VAL A 280 7.87 -3.07 -5.78
N PHE A 281 7.38 -2.69 -6.95
CA PHE A 281 7.63 -1.37 -7.51
C PHE A 281 6.38 -0.85 -8.20
N TRP A 282 6.23 0.46 -8.18
CA TRP A 282 5.26 1.20 -8.98
C TRP A 282 6.00 2.23 -9.84
N ARG A 283 5.29 2.92 -10.74
CA ARG A 283 5.91 3.83 -11.70
C ARG A 283 5.42 5.27 -11.50
N LEU A 284 6.33 6.24 -11.50
CA LEU A 284 5.95 7.66 -11.41
C LEU A 284 4.98 8.08 -12.53
N LYS A 285 5.11 7.49 -13.72
CA LYS A 285 4.20 7.72 -14.86
C LYS A 285 2.76 7.27 -14.66
N THR A 286 2.44 6.48 -13.63
CA THR A 286 1.05 6.15 -13.32
C THR A 286 0.37 7.24 -12.49
N LEU A 287 1.12 8.24 -12.01
CA LEU A 287 0.56 9.44 -11.40
C LEU A 287 -0.06 10.33 -12.48
N GLY A 288 -1.15 11.00 -12.12
CA GLY A 288 -1.74 12.05 -12.96
C GLY A 288 -0.86 13.30 -13.02
N ALA A 289 -1.35 14.33 -13.71
CA ALA A 289 -0.74 15.65 -13.73
C ALA A 289 -1.57 16.64 -12.90
N CYS A 290 -0.93 17.65 -12.34
CA CYS A 290 -1.63 18.74 -11.67
C CYS A 290 -2.38 19.61 -12.71
N PRO A 291 -3.70 19.85 -12.56
CA PRO A 291 -4.45 20.69 -13.49
C PRO A 291 -4.04 22.17 -13.44
N PHE A 292 -3.62 22.66 -12.27
CA PHE A 292 -3.18 24.05 -12.09
C PHE A 292 -1.78 24.34 -12.63
N LEU A 293 -0.88 23.37 -12.48
CA LEU A 293 0.52 23.51 -12.87
C LEU A 293 1.01 22.20 -13.51
N PRO A 294 0.69 21.98 -14.80
CA PRO A 294 1.15 20.80 -15.53
C PRO A 294 2.68 20.65 -15.45
N GLY A 295 3.14 19.41 -15.25
CA GLY A 295 4.58 19.08 -15.14
C GLY A 295 5.19 19.29 -13.75
N LYS A 296 4.45 19.83 -12.78
CA LYS A 296 4.90 19.90 -11.37
C LYS A 296 4.56 18.63 -10.61
N ASP A 297 5.43 18.27 -9.66
CA ASP A 297 5.24 17.08 -8.82
C ASP A 297 3.99 17.18 -7.95
N LEU A 298 3.21 16.09 -7.95
CA LEU A 298 2.00 15.98 -7.14
C LEU A 298 2.33 16.03 -5.65
N CYS A 299 1.46 16.66 -4.88
CA CYS A 299 1.59 16.71 -3.43
C CYS A 299 1.32 15.33 -2.84
N SER A 300 2.23 14.82 -2.02
CA SER A 300 1.98 13.56 -1.30
C SER A 300 0.83 13.72 -0.30
N ARG A 301 -0.04 12.72 -0.19
CA ARG A 301 -1.04 12.62 0.88
C ARG A 301 -0.40 12.58 2.27
N GLY A 302 0.82 12.07 2.37
CA GLY A 302 1.57 12.03 3.61
C GLY A 302 2.22 13.36 4.01
N SER A 303 2.06 14.43 3.22
CA SER A 303 2.57 15.76 3.54
C SER A 303 1.63 16.55 4.44
N TRP A 304 2.18 17.41 5.29
CA TRP A 304 1.39 18.32 6.11
C TRP A 304 0.47 19.20 5.26
N LEU A 305 0.98 19.70 4.12
CA LEU A 305 0.24 20.56 3.20
C LEU A 305 -1.02 19.87 2.65
N SER A 306 -0.91 18.60 2.26
CA SER A 306 -2.09 17.83 1.84
C SER A 306 -3.12 17.78 2.97
N GLN A 307 -2.70 17.36 4.16
CA GLN A 307 -3.60 17.16 5.31
C GLN A 307 -4.25 18.47 5.78
N GLN A 308 -3.49 19.56 5.77
CA GLN A 308 -4.00 20.89 6.08
C GLN A 308 -5.10 21.31 5.12
N ARG A 309 -4.88 21.15 3.80
CA ARG A 309 -5.91 21.49 2.82
C ARG A 309 -7.16 20.62 2.94
N ARG A 310 -7.04 19.31 3.23
CA ARG A 310 -8.23 18.42 3.42
C ARG A 310 -9.07 18.84 4.61
N MET A 311 -8.41 19.13 5.73
CA MET A 311 -9.05 19.62 6.94
C MET A 311 -9.78 20.94 6.68
N LEU A 312 -9.11 21.91 6.05
CA LEU A 312 -9.70 23.22 5.75
C LEU A 312 -10.85 23.11 4.74
N GLU A 313 -10.73 22.27 3.72
CA GLU A 313 -11.78 22.01 2.75
C GLU A 313 -13.04 21.46 3.43
N LYS A 314 -12.88 20.44 4.30
CA LYS A 314 -14.00 19.90 5.08
C LYS A 314 -14.60 20.93 6.03
N LEU A 315 -13.79 21.76 6.67
CA LEU A 315 -14.26 22.83 7.56
C LEU A 315 -15.03 23.92 6.80
N ASN A 316 -14.51 24.40 5.66
CA ASN A 316 -15.16 25.46 4.88
C ASN A 316 -16.45 24.98 4.20
N ASN A 317 -16.59 23.67 4.00
CA ASN A 317 -17.82 23.05 3.52
C ASN A 317 -18.83 22.74 4.64
N LEU A 318 -18.46 22.95 5.92
CA LEU A 318 -19.34 22.70 7.06
C LEU A 318 -20.42 23.78 7.14
N LYS A 319 -21.67 23.36 7.28
CA LYS A 319 -22.83 24.21 7.46
C LYS A 319 -23.68 23.71 8.61
N LEU A 320 -24.39 24.63 9.26
CA LEU A 320 -25.50 24.31 10.14
C LEU A 320 -26.73 24.05 9.27
N VAL A 321 -27.47 22.99 9.58
CA VAL A 321 -28.75 22.65 8.92
C VAL A 321 -29.92 22.77 9.90
N SER A 322 -29.61 22.85 11.21
CA SER A 322 -30.61 23.04 12.26
C SER A 322 -29.95 23.78 13.43
N PRO A 323 -30.64 24.75 14.07
CA PRO A 323 -32.02 25.19 13.80
C PRO A 323 -32.22 26.05 12.53
N GLU A 324 -31.14 26.63 12.00
CA GLU A 324 -31.16 27.45 10.77
C GLU A 324 -30.16 26.86 9.76
N ASP A 325 -30.51 26.91 8.47
CA ASP A 325 -29.59 26.57 7.38
C ASP A 325 -28.70 27.77 7.08
N ARG A 326 -27.45 27.70 7.56
CA ARG A 326 -26.47 28.77 7.37
C ARG A 326 -25.03 28.27 7.45
N ASP A 327 -24.14 29.08 6.91
CA ASP A 327 -22.69 28.92 7.10
C ASP A 327 -22.29 29.21 8.56
N LEU A 328 -21.16 28.63 8.96
CA LEU A 328 -20.52 28.99 10.23
C LEU A 328 -20.01 30.43 10.16
N ASP A 329 -20.21 31.18 11.24
CA ASP A 329 -19.58 32.50 11.35
C ASP A 329 -18.07 32.39 11.63
N ALA A 330 -17.37 33.52 11.58
CA ALA A 330 -15.92 33.56 11.73
C ALA A 330 -15.44 33.03 13.10
N GLU A 331 -16.17 33.30 14.19
CA GLU A 331 -15.82 32.84 15.54
C GLU A 331 -16.07 31.34 15.68
N GLU A 332 -17.23 30.86 15.21
CA GLU A 332 -17.58 29.44 15.18
C GLU A 332 -16.55 28.65 14.39
N ARG A 333 -16.21 29.12 13.18
CA ARG A 333 -15.18 28.51 12.35
C ARG A 333 -13.83 28.46 13.06
N GLN A 334 -13.41 29.56 13.70
CA GLN A 334 -12.14 29.62 14.41
C GLN A 334 -12.09 28.67 15.62
N ALA A 335 -13.19 28.56 16.37
CA ALA A 335 -13.28 27.64 17.51
C ALA A 335 -13.15 26.17 17.08
N VAL A 336 -13.79 25.78 15.97
CA VAL A 336 -13.66 24.43 15.41
C VAL A 336 -12.25 24.21 14.85
N LEU A 337 -11.71 25.18 14.10
CA LEU A 337 -10.37 25.11 13.51
C LEU A 337 -9.27 24.88 14.56
N ALA A 338 -9.32 25.62 15.67
CA ALA A 338 -8.33 25.49 16.76
C ALA A 338 -8.25 24.06 17.32
N LYS A 339 -9.37 23.34 17.33
CA LYS A 339 -9.42 21.93 17.76
C LYS A 339 -9.01 20.97 16.64
N LEU A 340 -9.42 21.21 15.39
CA LEU A 340 -9.03 20.36 14.25
C LEU A 340 -7.52 20.39 13.97
N GLN A 341 -6.85 21.51 14.24
CA GLN A 341 -5.40 21.61 14.11
C GLN A 341 -4.64 20.74 15.13
N THR A 342 -5.28 20.30 16.22
CA THR A 342 -4.61 19.51 17.27
C THR A 342 -5.09 18.06 17.33
N GLN A 343 -6.05 17.68 16.49
CA GLN A 343 -6.69 16.37 16.50
C GLN A 343 -6.73 15.79 15.09
N ALA A 344 -6.54 14.48 14.97
CA ALA A 344 -6.63 13.79 13.67
C ALA A 344 -8.07 13.80 13.10
N SER A 345 -9.08 13.82 13.98
CA SER A 345 -10.49 13.92 13.64
C SER A 345 -11.30 14.31 14.87
N MET A 346 -12.49 14.84 14.67
CA MET A 346 -13.39 15.26 15.73
C MET A 346 -14.78 14.66 15.53
N THR A 347 -15.32 14.01 16.56
CA THR A 347 -16.71 13.51 16.51
C THR A 347 -17.67 14.70 16.47
N TRP A 348 -18.89 14.50 15.97
CA TRP A 348 -19.89 15.57 15.96
C TRP A 348 -20.24 16.08 17.36
N THR A 349 -20.20 15.21 18.37
CA THR A 349 -20.28 15.63 19.78
C THR A 349 -19.11 16.52 20.17
N GLY A 350 -17.90 16.21 19.69
CA GLY A 350 -16.71 17.04 19.84
C GLY A 350 -16.87 18.43 19.21
N VAL A 351 -17.44 18.51 18.00
CA VAL A 351 -17.70 19.79 17.31
C VAL A 351 -18.63 20.67 18.15
N ARG A 352 -19.73 20.12 18.67
CA ARG A 352 -20.65 20.85 19.57
C ARG A 352 -19.97 21.31 20.85
N LYS A 353 -19.09 20.47 21.44
CA LYS A 353 -18.29 20.84 22.61
C LYS A 353 -17.29 21.97 22.32
N ALA A 354 -16.72 22.01 21.11
CA ALA A 354 -15.83 23.09 20.69
C ALA A 354 -16.56 24.44 20.59
N LEU A 355 -17.84 24.42 20.18
CA LEU A 355 -18.69 25.60 20.08
C LEU A 355 -19.31 26.04 21.42
N ALA A 356 -19.42 25.14 22.40
CA ALA A 356 -20.06 25.42 23.70
C ALA A 356 -19.57 26.70 24.41
N PRO A 357 -18.26 27.05 24.44
CA PRO A 357 -17.81 28.30 25.04
C PRO A 357 -18.39 29.54 24.34
N LEU A 358 -18.44 29.55 23.00
CA LEU A 358 -19.01 30.67 22.23
C LEU A 358 -20.50 30.84 22.51
N TYR A 359 -21.25 29.74 22.52
CA TYR A 359 -22.69 29.78 22.81
C TYR A 359 -22.98 30.24 24.24
N ARG A 360 -22.10 29.95 25.21
CA ARG A 360 -22.18 30.53 26.56
C ARG A 360 -21.95 32.04 26.55
N THR A 361 -20.93 32.52 25.83
CA THR A 361 -20.67 33.97 25.73
C THR A 361 -21.78 34.73 25.03
N ARG A 362 -22.51 34.08 24.11
CA ARG A 362 -23.67 34.64 23.39
C ARG A 362 -24.99 34.52 24.16
N ASN A 363 -24.95 34.13 25.43
CA ASN A 363 -26.13 33.90 26.29
C ASN A 363 -27.14 32.87 25.72
N ARG A 364 -26.64 31.90 24.94
CA ARG A 364 -27.40 30.82 24.29
C ARG A 364 -26.92 29.43 24.76
N ARG A 365 -26.72 29.30 26.07
CA ARG A 365 -26.16 28.07 26.67
C ARG A 365 -27.14 26.91 26.49
N GLY A 366 -26.67 25.82 25.88
CA GLY A 366 -27.45 24.60 25.63
C GLY A 366 -27.86 24.44 24.17
N ASP A 367 -27.97 25.54 23.43
CA ASP A 367 -28.34 25.55 22.01
C ASP A 367 -27.31 24.82 21.15
N GLU A 368 -26.03 24.76 21.59
CA GLU A 368 -24.98 24.03 20.88
C GLU A 368 -25.31 22.53 20.71
N LYS A 369 -26.15 21.98 21.58
CA LYS A 369 -26.57 20.58 21.55
C LYS A 369 -27.60 20.30 20.46
N LEU A 370 -28.36 21.32 20.06
CA LEU A 370 -29.41 21.23 19.04
C LEU A 370 -28.84 21.33 17.62
N LEU A 371 -27.60 21.81 17.49
CA LEU A 371 -26.94 21.98 16.20
C LEU A 371 -26.87 20.65 15.45
N LYS A 372 -27.19 20.69 14.16
CA LYS A 372 -26.95 19.59 13.21
C LYS A 372 -26.17 20.12 12.03
N PHE A 373 -25.26 19.31 11.52
CA PHE A 373 -24.37 19.71 10.44
C PHE A 373 -24.71 19.00 9.13
N ASN A 374 -24.47 19.67 8.00
CA ASN A 374 -24.71 19.10 6.66
C ASN A 374 -23.89 17.82 6.42
N LEU A 375 -22.63 17.82 6.84
CA LEU A 375 -21.74 16.65 6.71
C LEU A 375 -22.18 15.48 7.60
N GLU A 376 -22.71 15.77 8.81
CA GLU A 376 -23.28 14.76 9.71
C GLU A 376 -24.52 14.10 9.10
N GLN A 377 -25.42 14.88 8.51
CA GLN A 377 -26.59 14.35 7.79
C GLN A 377 -26.20 13.63 6.50
N GLY A 378 -25.12 14.07 5.85
CA GLY A 378 -24.55 13.45 4.66
C GLY A 378 -23.85 12.11 4.92
N GLY A 379 -23.82 11.63 6.17
CA GLY A 379 -23.28 10.32 6.53
C GLY A 379 -21.82 10.30 6.97
N ASP A 380 -21.12 11.44 7.00
CA ASP A 380 -19.78 11.51 7.59
C ASP A 380 -19.89 11.20 9.09
N LYS A 381 -19.10 10.24 9.59
CA LYS A 381 -19.12 9.87 11.04
C LYS A 381 -18.43 10.88 11.95
N LYS A 382 -17.50 11.67 11.38
CA LYS A 382 -16.62 12.59 12.09
C LYS A 382 -16.11 13.66 11.14
N LEU A 383 -15.76 14.82 11.68
CA LEU A 383 -15.10 15.90 10.96
C LEU A 383 -13.59 15.63 10.90
N LEU A 384 -13.01 15.72 9.71
CA LEU A 384 -11.59 15.44 9.48
C LEU A 384 -10.72 16.57 10.05
N GLY A 385 -9.70 16.20 10.83
CA GLY A 385 -8.68 17.12 11.35
C GLY A 385 -7.36 16.98 10.60
N ASN A 386 -6.27 17.49 11.18
CA ASN A 386 -4.93 17.31 10.62
C ASN A 386 -4.16 16.20 11.38
N PRO A 387 -4.13 14.95 10.87
CA PRO A 387 -3.50 13.82 11.54
C PRO A 387 -1.98 13.95 11.66
N ILE A 388 -1.32 14.65 10.74
CA ILE A 388 0.12 14.92 10.83
C ILE A 388 0.37 15.90 11.97
N GLU A 389 -0.38 17.00 12.03
CA GLU A 389 -0.24 17.99 13.09
C GLU A 389 -0.53 17.38 14.47
N ALA A 390 -1.54 16.51 14.59
CA ALA A 390 -1.81 15.78 15.83
C ALA A 390 -0.66 14.87 16.27
N LYS A 391 -0.03 14.16 15.31
CA LYS A 391 1.17 13.34 15.56
C LYS A 391 2.35 14.19 16.02
N LEU A 392 2.58 15.32 15.37
CA LEU A 392 3.66 16.25 15.73
C LEU A 392 3.43 16.89 17.11
N ALA A 393 2.21 17.32 17.41
CA ALA A 393 1.83 17.84 18.72
C ALA A 393 2.05 16.80 19.84
N ASN A 394 1.78 15.52 19.58
CA ASN A 394 2.04 14.45 20.54
C ASN A 394 3.55 14.21 20.78
N ILE A 395 4.39 14.44 19.76
CA ILE A 395 5.84 14.27 19.87
C ILE A 395 6.49 15.46 20.59
N PHE A 396 6.13 16.67 20.19
CA PHE A 396 6.76 17.92 20.64
C PHE A 396 6.06 18.55 21.85
N GLY A 397 4.87 18.07 22.22
CA GLY A 397 4.12 18.52 23.37
C GLY A 397 3.68 19.98 23.28
N ASN A 398 3.60 20.64 24.44
CA ASN A 398 3.09 22.01 24.55
C ASN A 398 3.92 23.06 23.82
N GLY A 399 5.21 22.80 23.55
CA GLY A 399 6.09 23.71 22.83
C GLY A 399 5.93 23.66 21.31
N TRP A 400 5.12 22.75 20.77
CA TRP A 400 4.94 22.61 19.31
C TRP A 400 4.40 23.86 18.60
N PRO A 401 3.37 24.57 19.12
CA PRO A 401 2.82 25.75 18.45
C PRO A 401 3.86 26.83 18.17
N ASP A 402 4.81 26.99 19.09
CA ASP A 402 5.83 28.03 19.12
C ASP A 402 7.23 27.51 18.74
N HIS A 403 7.32 26.29 18.18
CA HIS A 403 8.59 25.69 17.83
C HIS A 403 9.31 26.51 16.73
N PRO A 404 10.59 26.89 16.89
CA PRO A 404 11.29 27.79 15.97
C PRO A 404 11.35 27.24 14.53
N HIS A 405 11.45 25.92 14.39
CA HIS A 405 11.48 25.22 13.10
C HIS A 405 10.16 24.55 12.70
N ARG A 406 9.01 24.97 13.27
CA ARG A 406 7.71 24.30 13.06
C ARG A 406 7.39 24.05 11.58
N GLN A 407 7.50 25.08 10.75
CA GLN A 407 7.19 24.96 9.33
C GLN A 407 8.24 24.12 8.57
N ALA A 408 9.51 24.28 8.88
CA ALA A 408 10.58 23.51 8.25
C ALA A 408 10.48 22.00 8.58
N ILE A 409 10.07 21.65 9.80
CA ILE A 409 9.77 20.27 10.20
C ILE A 409 8.60 19.71 9.39
N ARG A 410 7.50 20.46 9.27
CA ARG A 410 6.32 20.05 8.48
C ARG A 410 6.66 19.76 7.02
N ASP A 411 7.49 20.62 6.43
CA ASP A 411 7.89 20.52 5.02
C ASP A 411 8.85 19.34 4.80
N ALA A 412 9.80 19.11 5.71
CA ALA A 412 10.78 18.03 5.59
C ALA A 412 10.24 16.63 5.95
N LEU A 413 9.24 16.53 6.83
CA LEU A 413 8.78 15.27 7.42
C LEU A 413 8.47 14.18 6.39
N HIS A 414 7.61 14.49 5.43
CA HIS A 414 7.19 13.51 4.44
C HIS A 414 8.36 13.06 3.59
N GLU A 415 9.12 13.99 3.02
CA GLU A 415 10.22 13.67 2.10
C GLU A 415 11.29 12.82 2.77
N ARG A 416 11.68 13.14 4.02
CA ARG A 416 12.68 12.38 4.76
C ARG A 416 12.24 10.95 5.07
N LEU A 417 10.99 10.76 5.52
CA LEU A 417 10.48 9.42 5.80
C LEU A 417 10.21 8.63 4.51
N TRP A 418 9.72 9.29 3.46
CA TRP A 418 9.46 8.65 2.18
C TRP A 418 10.75 8.20 1.49
N THR A 419 11.79 9.03 1.44
CA THR A 419 13.10 8.65 0.87
C THR A 419 13.81 7.58 1.69
N ALA A 420 13.51 7.49 2.99
CA ALA A 420 13.99 6.41 3.84
C ALA A 420 13.31 5.06 3.55
N ASP A 421 12.03 5.08 3.17
CA ASP A 421 11.28 3.85 2.85
C ASP A 421 11.42 3.42 1.39
N TYR A 422 11.54 4.39 0.48
CA TYR A 422 11.48 4.20 -0.96
C TYR A 422 12.77 4.65 -1.65
N GLY A 423 13.18 3.86 -2.64
CA GLY A 423 14.24 4.20 -3.58
C GLY A 423 13.69 4.41 -4.98
N VAL A 424 14.36 5.23 -5.79
CA VAL A 424 14.04 5.40 -7.20
C VAL A 424 15.09 4.68 -8.04
N TRP A 425 14.66 3.74 -8.88
CA TRP A 425 15.54 3.03 -9.80
C TRP A 425 15.34 3.53 -11.23
N GLY A 426 16.41 4.10 -11.81
CA GLY A 426 16.33 4.86 -13.06
C GLY A 426 15.52 6.14 -12.85
N GLU A 427 14.78 6.56 -13.86
CA GLU A 427 14.02 7.82 -13.77
C GLU A 427 12.56 7.63 -13.32
N GLN A 428 12.05 6.40 -13.23
CA GLN A 428 10.60 6.18 -13.25
C GLN A 428 10.07 5.11 -12.30
N ARG A 429 10.92 4.27 -11.69
CA ARG A 429 10.43 3.16 -10.84
C ARG A 429 10.71 3.47 -9.38
N VAL A 430 9.65 3.51 -8.58
CA VAL A 430 9.76 3.62 -7.13
C VAL A 430 9.69 2.21 -6.57
N VAL A 431 10.66 1.89 -5.71
CA VAL A 431 10.89 0.56 -5.16
C VAL A 431 10.91 0.68 -3.64
N ILE A 432 10.26 -0.25 -2.94
CA ILE A 432 10.39 -0.35 -1.49
C ILE A 432 11.82 -0.83 -1.18
N ARG A 433 12.56 -0.05 -0.39
CA ARG A 433 13.91 -0.43 0.03
C ARG A 433 13.88 -1.70 0.91
N PRO A 434 14.92 -2.54 0.91
CA PRO A 434 15.05 -3.64 1.85
C PRO A 434 14.89 -3.20 3.30
N ALA A 435 14.40 -4.09 4.18
CA ALA A 435 14.10 -3.75 5.57
C ALA A 435 15.30 -3.17 6.34
N GLN A 436 16.49 -3.74 6.10
CA GLN A 436 17.74 -3.28 6.72
C GLN A 436 18.10 -1.86 6.26
N GLU A 437 18.13 -1.61 4.95
CA GLU A 437 18.38 -0.27 4.40
C GLU A 437 17.35 0.76 4.88
N ARG A 438 16.06 0.38 5.01
CA ARG A 438 15.05 1.31 5.55
C ARG A 438 15.33 1.68 7.00
N LYS A 439 15.76 0.72 7.82
CA LYS A 439 16.11 0.99 9.22
C LYS A 439 17.26 1.98 9.29
N GLU A 440 18.32 1.75 8.53
CA GLU A 440 19.47 2.64 8.41
C GLU A 440 19.06 4.03 7.92
N CYS A 441 18.33 4.11 6.79
CA CYS A 441 17.84 5.37 6.25
C CYS A 441 16.92 6.14 7.22
N ARG A 442 16.08 5.45 8.01
CA ARG A 442 15.23 6.09 9.03
C ARG A 442 16.05 6.59 10.22
N GLU A 443 17.15 5.92 10.57
CA GLU A 443 18.11 6.44 11.55
C GLU A 443 18.83 7.70 11.01
N GLU A 444 19.16 7.75 9.72
CA GLU A 444 19.69 8.97 9.09
C GLU A 444 18.67 10.11 9.09
N ALA A 445 17.40 9.81 8.80
CA ALA A 445 16.32 10.78 8.88
C ALA A 445 16.21 11.34 10.31
N ALA A 446 16.28 10.49 11.34
CA ALA A 446 16.27 10.92 12.74
C ALA A 446 17.43 11.87 13.05
N ARG A 447 18.66 11.50 12.65
CA ARG A 447 19.86 12.36 12.79
C ARG A 447 19.66 13.71 12.11
N TYR A 448 19.14 13.72 10.89
CA TYR A 448 18.83 14.96 10.17
C TYR A 448 17.92 15.91 10.96
N PHE A 449 16.86 15.38 11.60
CA PHE A 449 15.99 16.22 12.42
C PHE A 449 16.73 16.82 13.62
N VAL A 450 17.57 16.02 14.32
CA VAL A 450 18.39 16.50 15.44
C VAL A 450 19.35 17.60 14.98
N ASP A 451 20.13 17.33 13.94
CA ASP A 451 21.20 18.22 13.48
C ASP A 451 20.66 19.53 12.87
N THR A 452 19.55 19.44 12.14
CA THR A 452 19.02 20.60 11.38
C THR A 452 18.05 21.45 12.20
N PHE A 453 17.26 20.82 13.07
CA PHE A 453 16.15 21.49 13.78
C PHE A 453 16.30 21.48 15.30
N GLY A 454 17.39 20.90 15.84
CA GLY A 454 17.65 20.86 17.27
C GLY A 454 16.61 20.07 18.07
N VAL A 455 15.90 19.13 17.44
CA VAL A 455 14.95 18.26 18.16
C VAL A 455 15.70 17.27 19.03
N SER A 456 15.10 16.86 20.16
CA SER A 456 15.76 15.91 21.06
C SER A 456 15.87 14.51 20.42
N HIS A 457 16.84 13.71 20.86
CA HIS A 457 16.97 12.32 20.40
C HIS A 457 15.68 11.52 20.63
N GLU A 458 15.00 11.69 21.77
CA GLU A 458 13.73 11.01 22.04
C GLU A 458 12.62 11.42 21.06
N GLN A 459 12.55 12.70 20.71
CA GLN A 459 11.61 13.20 19.71
C GLN A 459 11.94 12.64 18.32
N ALA A 460 13.22 12.61 17.95
CA ALA A 460 13.68 12.06 16.68
C ALA A 460 13.38 10.56 16.54
N GLU A 461 13.49 9.77 17.62
CA GLU A 461 13.05 8.37 17.66
C GLU A 461 11.55 8.22 17.38
N LYS A 462 10.72 9.12 17.93
CA LYS A 462 9.29 9.12 17.65
C LYS A 462 8.99 9.58 16.21
N VAL A 463 9.71 10.58 15.70
CA VAL A 463 9.59 11.07 14.31
C VAL A 463 9.92 9.96 13.32
N LYS A 464 11.05 9.26 13.50
CA LYS A 464 11.45 8.18 12.60
C LYS A 464 10.53 6.97 12.67
N ALA A 465 9.77 6.80 13.74
CA ALA A 465 8.77 5.73 13.87
C ALA A 465 7.42 6.09 13.23
N LEU A 466 7.23 7.34 12.77
CA LEU A 466 5.96 7.75 12.18
C LEU A 466 5.68 6.97 10.89
N LYS A 467 4.42 6.57 10.76
CA LYS A 467 3.82 6.08 9.52
C LYS A 467 2.93 7.18 8.94
N LEU A 468 3.14 7.50 7.68
CA LEU A 468 2.43 8.56 6.98
C LEU A 468 1.45 7.97 5.95
N PRO A 469 0.36 8.70 5.63
CA PRO A 469 -0.57 8.32 4.57
C PRO A 469 0.14 8.09 3.24
N THR A 470 -0.25 7.03 2.54
CA THR A 470 0.25 6.73 1.20
C THR A 470 -0.60 7.39 0.12
N GLY A 471 -0.01 7.60 -1.06
CA GLY A 471 -0.70 8.17 -2.20
C GLY A 471 -0.40 9.65 -2.45
N TRP A 472 -0.98 10.18 -3.53
CA TRP A 472 -0.78 11.55 -4.00
C TRP A 472 -2.12 12.25 -4.17
N GLU A 473 -2.10 13.56 -3.99
CA GLU A 473 -3.17 14.46 -4.39
C GLU A 473 -3.17 14.65 -5.90
N PRO A 474 -4.32 14.97 -6.52
CA PRO A 474 -4.36 15.37 -7.92
C PRO A 474 -3.73 16.75 -8.17
N TYR A 475 -3.27 17.43 -7.12
CA TYR A 475 -2.69 18.78 -7.17
C TYR A 475 -1.22 18.76 -6.76
N SER A 476 -0.40 19.62 -7.38
CA SER A 476 1.01 19.79 -7.01
C SER A 476 1.16 20.50 -5.67
N SER A 477 2.27 20.24 -4.97
CA SER A 477 2.57 20.98 -3.73
C SER A 477 2.67 22.48 -3.98
N GLU A 478 3.19 22.89 -5.13
CA GLU A 478 3.28 24.29 -5.53
C GLU A 478 1.90 24.93 -5.69
N ALA A 479 0.97 24.24 -6.36
CA ALA A 479 -0.39 24.74 -6.52
C ALA A 479 -1.11 24.83 -5.17
N LEU A 480 -0.99 23.81 -4.32
CA LEU A 480 -1.63 23.79 -3.01
C LEU A 480 -1.09 24.89 -2.08
N ARG A 481 0.21 25.23 -2.14
CA ARG A 481 0.75 26.37 -1.37
C ARG A 481 0.13 27.70 -1.78
N LYS A 482 -0.15 27.89 -3.08
CA LYS A 482 -0.82 29.10 -3.60
C LYS A 482 -2.30 29.15 -3.21
N ILE A 483 -2.98 28.01 -3.13
CA ILE A 483 -4.40 27.90 -2.75
C ILE A 483 -4.60 28.03 -1.24
N LEU A 484 -3.66 27.55 -0.44
CA LEU A 484 -3.80 27.44 1.02
C LEU A 484 -4.26 28.73 1.73
N PRO A 485 -3.73 29.94 1.42
CA PRO A 485 -4.18 31.17 2.08
C PRO A 485 -5.67 31.46 1.90
N LEU A 486 -6.25 31.14 0.73
CA LEU A 486 -7.68 31.32 0.48
C LEU A 486 -8.52 30.34 1.30
N LEU A 487 -8.06 29.09 1.44
CA LEU A 487 -8.71 28.11 2.30
C LEU A 487 -8.64 28.52 3.77
N GLU A 488 -7.51 29.07 4.22
CA GLU A 488 -7.36 29.59 5.58
C GLU A 488 -8.31 30.75 5.85
N ALA A 489 -8.53 31.62 4.85
CA ALA A 489 -9.51 32.71 4.89
C ALA A 489 -10.98 32.24 4.87
N GLY A 490 -11.25 30.95 4.63
CA GLY A 490 -12.59 30.38 4.69
C GLY A 490 -13.27 30.15 3.34
N VAL A 491 -12.60 30.46 2.22
CA VAL A 491 -13.15 30.23 0.88
C VAL A 491 -13.31 28.74 0.62
N ARG A 492 -14.41 28.32 -0.02
CA ARG A 492 -14.60 26.89 -0.34
C ARG A 492 -13.70 26.46 -1.48
N PHE A 493 -13.20 25.22 -1.42
CA PHE A 493 -12.30 24.72 -2.45
C PHE A 493 -12.93 24.70 -3.85
N GLY A 494 -14.22 24.39 -3.95
CA GLY A 494 -14.97 24.45 -5.22
C GLY A 494 -15.05 25.87 -5.82
N GLU A 495 -15.15 26.90 -4.97
CA GLU A 495 -15.13 28.32 -5.39
C GLU A 495 -13.72 28.71 -5.87
N ILE A 496 -12.67 28.18 -5.24
CA ILE A 496 -11.29 28.40 -5.70
C ILE A 496 -11.08 27.80 -7.08
N ILE A 497 -11.60 26.58 -7.35
CA ILE A 497 -11.41 25.90 -8.64
C ILE A 497 -12.28 26.53 -9.74
N ASN A 498 -13.58 26.75 -9.49
CA ASN A 498 -14.56 27.07 -10.53
C ASN A 498 -15.33 28.38 -10.29
N GLY A 499 -15.18 29.03 -9.13
CA GLY A 499 -15.97 30.20 -8.76
C GLY A 499 -15.62 31.43 -9.61
N PRO A 500 -16.60 32.17 -10.16
CA PRO A 500 -16.35 33.28 -11.07
C PRO A 500 -15.56 34.43 -10.42
N GLU A 501 -15.79 34.68 -9.13
CA GLU A 501 -15.13 35.75 -8.37
C GLU A 501 -13.60 35.60 -8.29
N LEU A 502 -13.10 34.36 -8.37
CA LEU A 502 -11.68 34.04 -8.31
C LEU A 502 -11.05 33.78 -9.68
N GLU A 503 -11.76 34.03 -10.77
CA GLU A 503 -11.24 33.81 -12.12
C GLU A 503 -9.99 34.64 -12.42
N SER A 504 -10.03 35.94 -12.10
CA SER A 504 -8.87 36.84 -12.29
C SER A 504 -7.67 36.40 -11.44
N TRP A 505 -7.92 35.98 -10.19
CA TRP A 505 -6.88 35.44 -9.32
C TRP A 505 -6.30 34.13 -9.88
N ARG A 506 -7.14 33.21 -10.35
CA ARG A 506 -6.70 31.94 -10.96
C ARG A 506 -5.86 32.19 -12.20
N ALA A 507 -6.30 33.06 -13.11
CA ALA A 507 -5.57 33.39 -14.34
C ALA A 507 -4.20 34.00 -14.04
N ALA A 508 -4.12 34.88 -13.03
CA ALA A 508 -2.85 35.48 -12.62
C ALA A 508 -1.92 34.47 -11.91
N THR A 509 -2.49 33.60 -11.08
CA THR A 509 -1.75 32.66 -10.23
C THR A 509 -1.30 31.41 -10.97
N PHE A 510 -2.10 30.98 -11.95
CA PHE A 510 -1.95 29.77 -12.76
C PHE A 510 -2.13 30.09 -14.26
N PRO A 511 -1.21 30.86 -14.88
CA PRO A 511 -1.35 31.33 -16.26
C PRO A 511 -1.36 30.19 -17.30
N ASN A 512 -0.79 29.04 -16.94
CA ASN A 512 -0.76 27.84 -17.79
C ASN A 512 -1.85 26.82 -17.42
N HIS A 513 -2.81 27.20 -16.57
CA HIS A 513 -3.98 26.36 -16.33
C HIS A 513 -4.73 26.28 -17.65
N GLN A 514 -4.80 25.08 -18.24
CA GLN A 514 -5.70 24.82 -19.35
C GLN A 514 -7.11 24.86 -18.79
N GLY A 515 -7.64 26.07 -18.64
CA GLY A 515 -9.07 26.28 -18.52
C GLY A 515 -9.64 25.94 -19.89
N GLU A 516 -9.86 24.66 -20.15
CA GLU A 516 -10.92 24.31 -21.08
C GLU A 516 -12.20 24.82 -20.43
N SER A 517 -12.59 26.02 -20.86
CA SER A 517 -13.97 26.46 -20.87
C SER A 517 -14.80 25.31 -21.47
N CYS A 518 -15.41 24.52 -20.61
CA CYS A 518 -16.41 23.52 -20.98
C CYS A 518 -17.65 24.21 -21.53
#